data_AF-A0A7M1S3L5-F1
#
_entry.id   AF-A0A7M1S3L5-F1
#
_cell.length_a   1.000
_cell.length_b   1.000
_cell.length_c   1.000
_cell.angle_alpha   90.00
_cell.angle_beta   90.00
_cell.angle_gamma   90.00
#
_symmetry.space_group_name_H-M   'P 1'
#
loop_
_entity.id
_entity.type
_entity.pdbx_description
1 polymer ?
#
loop_
_entity_poly.entity_id
_entity_poly.type
_entity_poly.pdbx_seq_one_letter_code
_entity_poly.pdbx_strand_id
1 'polypeptide(L)'
;MQKCKAQNIIPHRSYRRLKISKLHFFSELLVYFLFSAAAVYLYAKYLINTFSLYFKNVLLEANIDAATTVVDIFGFPVTLLKLSFVHTQPIYLFFILAGMVILFYILRIQRVIPYNIAMWLNFFILIFIVFLLYFIFLGGQFPYSFIEYFELYTTAHIGLMFFSFVITASAVALTPAAYWMKGMTLVLLVGYYMFYSLVRYALVVLLTSQLSIVMAPIMFFTLYLDFIFFVSAYSYFLYKSAVLFQKKDEEWKW
;
A
#
# COMPACT_ATOMS: atom_id res chain seq x y z
N MET A 1 2.04 -53.83 -36.01
CA MET A 1 1.84 -52.94 -34.85
C MET A 1 3.13 -52.22 -34.54
N GLN A 2 3.24 -50.95 -34.96
CA GLN A 2 4.36 -50.07 -34.62
C GLN A 2 4.30 -49.79 -33.11
N LYS A 3 5.34 -50.17 -32.37
CA LYS A 3 5.50 -49.74 -30.98
C LYS A 3 5.71 -48.23 -30.97
N CYS A 4 4.72 -47.46 -30.53
CA CYS A 4 4.92 -46.07 -30.13
C CYS A 4 6.03 -46.05 -29.07
N LYS A 5 7.20 -45.52 -29.43
CA LYS A 5 8.23 -45.14 -28.46
C LYS A 5 7.57 -44.17 -27.49
N ALA A 6 7.61 -44.48 -26.19
CA ALA A 6 7.25 -43.53 -25.15
C ALA A 6 8.08 -42.27 -25.39
N GLN A 7 7.44 -41.19 -25.86
CA GLN A 7 8.07 -39.89 -25.87
C GLN A 7 8.38 -39.57 -24.41
N ASN A 8 9.66 -39.38 -24.10
CA ASN A 8 10.06 -38.74 -22.85
C ASN A 8 9.43 -37.34 -22.87
N ILE A 9 8.21 -37.22 -22.32
CA ILE A 9 7.60 -35.93 -22.03
C ILE A 9 8.49 -35.33 -20.96
N ILE A 10 9.40 -34.44 -21.37
CA ILE A 10 10.20 -33.65 -20.44
C ILE A 10 9.19 -32.80 -19.67
N PRO A 11 8.99 -33.01 -18.36
CA PRO A 11 7.99 -32.27 -17.61
C PRO A 11 8.26 -30.77 -17.76
N HIS A 12 7.21 -30.01 -18.09
CA HIS A 12 7.26 -28.56 -18.15
C HIS A 12 7.83 -28.01 -16.83
N ARG A 13 8.58 -26.90 -16.86
CA ARG A 13 9.27 -26.33 -15.68
C ARG A 13 8.34 -26.08 -14.47
N SER A 14 7.04 -26.01 -14.69
CA SER A 14 5.99 -25.89 -13.66
C SER A 14 5.78 -27.14 -12.79
N TYR A 15 6.28 -28.32 -13.18
CA TYR A 15 6.14 -29.56 -12.40
C TYR A 15 7.19 -29.74 -11.30
N ARG A 16 8.15 -28.82 -11.20
CA ARG A 16 9.22 -28.92 -10.23
C ARG A 16 8.67 -28.67 -8.82
N ARG A 17 8.82 -29.64 -7.92
CA ARG A 17 8.36 -29.54 -6.53
C ARG A 17 9.50 -29.06 -5.63
N LEU A 18 9.24 -28.04 -4.83
CA LEU A 18 10.16 -27.60 -3.79
C LEU A 18 10.06 -28.53 -2.59
N LYS A 19 11.13 -29.28 -2.31
CA LYS A 19 11.26 -30.05 -1.06
C LYS A 19 11.68 -29.09 0.05
N ILE A 20 10.72 -28.39 0.62
CA ILE A 20 10.93 -27.62 1.85
C ILE A 20 10.47 -28.48 3.03
N SER A 21 11.34 -28.65 4.03
CA SER A 21 10.94 -29.28 5.29
C SER A 21 9.84 -28.44 5.94
N LYS A 22 8.74 -29.08 6.37
CA LYS A 22 7.62 -28.40 7.04
C LYS A 22 8.12 -27.59 8.26
N LEU A 23 8.99 -28.18 9.07
CA LEU A 23 9.56 -27.52 10.24
C LEU A 23 10.34 -26.27 9.86
N HIS A 24 11.13 -26.37 8.79
CA HIS A 24 11.92 -25.25 8.30
C HIS A 24 11.03 -24.09 7.81
N PHE A 25 10.00 -24.40 7.01
CA PHE A 25 8.99 -23.43 6.57
C PHE A 25 8.32 -22.72 7.76
N PHE A 26 7.80 -23.48 8.73
CA PHE A 26 7.12 -22.89 9.89
C PHE A 26 8.05 -22.06 10.76
N SER A 27 9.33 -22.46 10.91
CA SER A 27 10.32 -21.67 11.64
C SER A 27 10.64 -20.34 10.96
N GLU A 28 10.84 -20.34 9.64
CA GLU A 28 11.08 -19.11 8.88
C GLU A 28 9.85 -18.19 8.92
N LEU A 29 8.67 -18.77 8.71
CA LEU A 29 7.40 -18.03 8.77
C LEU A 29 7.24 -17.35 10.12
N LEU A 30 7.51 -18.06 11.23
CA LEU A 30 7.42 -17.50 12.57
C LEU A 30 8.41 -16.34 12.77
N VAL A 31 9.66 -16.51 12.36
CA VAL A 31 10.69 -15.46 12.48
C VAL A 31 10.30 -14.22 11.68
N TYR A 32 9.87 -14.39 10.43
CA TYR A 32 9.46 -13.27 9.57
C TYR A 32 8.17 -12.62 10.05
N PHE A 33 7.20 -13.41 10.53
CA PHE A 33 5.99 -12.90 11.14
C PHE A 33 6.28 -12.05 12.39
N LEU A 34 7.14 -12.54 13.30
CA LEU A 34 7.54 -11.79 14.49
C LEU A 34 8.27 -10.49 14.12
N PHE A 35 9.16 -10.53 13.12
CA PHE A 35 9.80 -9.33 12.58
C PHE A 35 8.76 -8.33 12.05
N SER A 36 7.79 -8.79 11.25
CA SER A 36 6.70 -7.97 10.72
C SER A 36 5.82 -7.38 11.81
N ALA A 37 5.45 -8.17 12.82
CA ALA A 37 4.65 -7.70 13.96
C ALA A 37 5.42 -6.66 14.79
N ALA A 38 6.70 -6.89 15.05
CA ALA A 38 7.57 -5.93 15.72
C ALA A 38 7.68 -4.62 14.93
N ALA A 39 7.80 -4.69 13.61
CA ALA A 39 7.81 -3.53 12.74
C ALA A 39 6.51 -2.71 12.81
N VAL A 40 5.35 -3.37 12.73
CA VAL A 40 4.04 -2.69 12.89
C VAL A 40 3.91 -2.06 14.27
N TYR A 41 4.30 -2.76 15.32
CA TYR A 41 4.30 -2.22 16.68
C TYR A 41 5.19 -0.98 16.82
N LEU A 42 6.42 -1.03 16.30
CA LEU A 42 7.33 0.12 16.31
C LEU A 42 6.76 1.31 15.54
N TYR A 43 6.10 1.04 14.41
CA TYR A 43 5.46 2.07 13.62
C TYR A 43 4.29 2.73 14.36
N ALA A 44 3.34 1.94 14.83
CA ALA A 44 2.11 2.43 15.46
C ALA A 44 2.38 3.10 16.82
N LYS A 45 3.30 2.56 17.63
CA LYS A 45 3.57 3.09 18.96
C LYS A 45 4.56 4.27 18.97
N TYR A 46 5.57 4.25 18.12
CA TYR A 46 6.67 5.22 18.19
C TYR A 46 6.73 6.14 16.98
N LEU A 47 6.82 5.57 15.77
CA LEU A 47 7.10 6.40 14.57
C LEU A 47 5.96 7.37 14.28
N ILE A 48 4.72 6.90 14.19
CA ILE A 48 3.58 7.78 13.88
C ILE A 48 3.37 8.83 14.96
N ASN A 49 3.52 8.47 16.24
CA ASN A 49 3.36 9.39 17.36
C ASN A 49 4.41 10.50 17.36
N THR A 50 5.68 10.11 17.20
CA THR A 50 6.80 11.07 17.13
C THR A 50 6.64 11.98 15.92
N PHE A 51 6.27 11.39 14.77
CA PHE A 51 6.06 12.14 13.54
C PHE A 51 4.89 13.11 13.63
N SER A 52 3.75 12.71 14.21
CA SER A 52 2.60 13.60 14.44
C SER A 52 2.97 14.81 15.30
N LEU A 53 3.73 14.59 16.39
CA LEU A 53 4.18 15.69 17.25
C LEU A 53 5.16 16.61 16.56
N TYR A 54 6.14 16.06 15.82
CA TYR A 54 7.05 16.84 15.01
C TYR A 54 6.30 17.66 13.96
N PHE A 55 5.38 17.03 13.23
CA PHE A 55 4.66 17.65 12.14
C PHE A 55 3.67 18.72 12.63
N LYS A 56 3.10 18.57 13.83
CA LYS A 56 2.36 19.64 14.51
C LYS A 56 3.18 20.91 14.60
N ASN A 57 4.43 20.82 15.06
CA ASN A 57 5.29 21.98 15.24
C ASN A 57 5.60 22.65 13.90
N VAL A 58 5.84 21.86 12.85
CA VAL A 58 6.01 22.37 11.48
C VAL A 58 4.78 23.13 10.99
N LEU A 59 3.57 22.62 11.28
CA LEU A 59 2.33 23.30 10.91
C LEU A 59 2.13 24.62 11.68
N LEU A 60 2.45 24.64 12.97
CA LEU A 60 2.36 25.84 13.80
C LEU A 60 3.36 26.92 13.32
N GLU A 61 4.58 26.54 12.94
CA GLU A 61 5.56 27.45 12.33
C GLU A 61 5.05 28.02 10.99
N ALA A 62 4.21 27.27 10.28
CA ALA A 62 3.56 27.71 9.04
C ALA A 62 2.25 28.50 9.28
N ASN A 63 1.92 28.87 10.52
CA ASN A 63 0.66 29.53 10.93
C ASN A 63 -0.61 28.73 10.59
N ILE A 64 -0.53 27.39 10.62
CA ILE A 64 -1.68 26.50 10.48
C ILE A 64 -2.06 25.99 11.87
N ASP A 65 -3.28 26.32 12.32
CA ASP A 65 -3.79 25.86 13.60
C ASP A 65 -3.95 24.32 13.61
N ALA A 66 -3.10 23.67 14.39
CA ALA A 66 -3.06 22.22 14.54
C ALA A 66 -3.11 21.82 16.02
N ALA A 67 -4.06 20.97 16.37
CA ALA A 67 -4.14 20.30 17.66
C ALA A 67 -3.77 18.82 17.52
N THR A 68 -3.64 18.12 18.63
CA THR A 68 -3.42 16.67 18.66
C THR A 68 -4.49 16.01 19.50
N THR A 69 -4.91 14.81 19.10
CA THR A 69 -5.77 13.95 19.89
C THR A 69 -5.15 12.55 19.97
N VAL A 70 -5.44 11.82 21.04
CA VAL A 70 -5.03 10.43 21.17
C VAL A 70 -6.23 9.55 20.89
N VAL A 71 -6.03 8.55 20.04
CA VAL A 71 -7.04 7.57 19.64
C VAL A 71 -6.47 6.19 19.84
N ASP A 72 -7.31 5.24 20.26
CA ASP A 72 -6.91 3.85 20.40
C ASP A 72 -7.13 3.09 19.08
N ILE A 73 -6.03 2.67 18.46
CA ILE A 73 -6.06 1.90 17.22
C ILE A 73 -5.49 0.51 17.50
N PHE A 74 -6.35 -0.51 17.50
CA PHE A 74 -6.00 -1.91 17.83
C PHE A 74 -5.31 -2.09 19.20
N GLY A 75 -5.67 -1.29 20.21
CA GLY A 75 -5.06 -1.33 21.55
C GLY A 75 -3.77 -0.50 21.66
N PHE A 76 -3.40 0.25 20.61
CA PHE A 76 -2.27 1.16 20.62
C PHE A 76 -2.73 2.62 20.73
N PRO A 77 -2.21 3.40 21.70
CA PRO A 77 -2.48 4.83 21.76
C PRO A 77 -1.72 5.54 20.63
N VAL A 78 -2.46 5.99 19.62
CA VAL A 78 -1.94 6.70 18.46
C VAL A 78 -2.32 8.18 18.56
N THR A 79 -1.32 9.05 18.43
CA THR A 79 -1.48 10.50 18.41
C THR A 79 -1.74 10.96 16.99
N LEU A 80 -2.95 11.48 16.76
CA LEU A 80 -3.40 12.01 15.49
C LEU A 80 -3.43 13.54 15.53
N LEU A 81 -3.19 14.15 14.37
CA LEU A 81 -3.40 15.58 14.19
C LEU A 81 -4.89 15.89 14.06
N LYS A 82 -5.31 16.99 14.69
CA LYS A 82 -6.65 17.55 14.62
C LYS A 82 -6.56 18.87 13.87
N LEU A 83 -7.20 18.92 12.70
CA LEU A 83 -7.30 20.09 11.85
C LEU A 83 -8.78 20.43 11.63
N SER A 84 -9.04 21.70 11.39
CA SER A 84 -10.36 22.18 10.96
C SER A 84 -10.52 21.95 9.46
N PHE A 85 -11.71 21.54 9.03
CA PHE A 85 -12.01 21.43 7.60
C PHE A 85 -12.17 22.80 6.96
N VAL A 86 -11.52 22.98 5.82
CA VAL A 86 -11.81 24.09 4.91
C VAL A 86 -12.81 23.60 3.87
N HIS A 87 -14.06 24.07 3.89
CA HIS A 87 -15.04 23.71 2.86
C HIS A 87 -15.22 24.86 1.87
N THR A 88 -14.64 24.73 0.69
CA THR A 88 -14.71 25.76 -0.35
C THR A 88 -15.28 25.19 -1.63
N GLN A 89 -16.55 25.49 -1.90
CA GLN A 89 -17.28 25.11 -3.11
C GLN A 89 -16.53 25.39 -4.44
N PRO A 90 -15.80 26.53 -4.61
CA PRO A 90 -15.06 26.79 -5.85
C PRO A 90 -13.99 25.75 -6.16
N ILE A 91 -13.34 25.21 -5.12
CA ILE A 91 -12.31 24.16 -5.27
C ILE A 91 -12.93 22.87 -5.80
N TYR A 92 -14.15 22.54 -5.37
CA TYR A 92 -14.84 21.32 -5.79
C TYR A 92 -15.18 21.38 -7.28
N LEU A 93 -15.73 22.51 -7.73
CA LEU A 93 -16.02 22.74 -9.15
C LEU A 93 -14.75 22.69 -10.00
N PHE A 94 -13.66 23.28 -9.54
CA PHE A 94 -12.37 23.21 -10.23
C PHE A 94 -11.90 21.76 -10.41
N PHE A 95 -11.93 20.94 -9.36
CA PHE A 95 -11.52 19.53 -9.45
C PHE A 95 -12.46 18.68 -10.32
N ILE A 96 -13.76 18.98 -10.33
CA ILE A 96 -14.70 18.32 -11.22
C ILE A 96 -14.36 18.64 -12.69
N LEU A 97 -14.14 19.91 -13.01
CA LEU A 97 -13.79 20.34 -14.37
C LEU A 97 -12.44 19.74 -14.80
N ALA A 98 -11.43 19.80 -13.94
CA ALA A 98 -10.13 19.18 -14.19
C ALA A 98 -10.26 17.67 -14.40
N GLY A 99 -11.04 16.98 -13.56
CA GLY A 99 -11.33 15.55 -13.70
C GLY A 99 -12.00 15.22 -15.04
N MET A 100 -13.00 16.01 -15.46
CA MET A 100 -13.64 15.83 -16.77
C MET A 100 -12.66 16.02 -17.94
N VAL A 101 -11.78 17.02 -17.88
CA VAL A 101 -10.74 17.26 -18.90
C VAL A 101 -9.78 16.07 -18.98
N ILE A 102 -9.31 15.57 -17.83
CA ILE A 102 -8.39 14.43 -17.77
C ILE A 102 -9.08 13.16 -18.29
N LEU A 103 -10.34 12.92 -17.90
CA LEU A 103 -11.12 11.77 -18.38
C LEU A 103 -11.25 11.80 -19.90
N PHE A 104 -11.61 12.94 -20.48
CA PHE A 104 -11.70 13.08 -21.93
C PHE A 104 -10.34 12.91 -22.61
N TYR A 105 -9.27 13.44 -22.00
CA TYR A 105 -7.91 13.28 -22.50
C TYR A 105 -7.49 11.81 -22.53
N ILE A 106 -7.71 11.04 -21.46
CA ILE A 106 -7.39 9.61 -21.39
C ILE A 106 -8.17 8.82 -22.44
N LEU A 107 -9.47 9.08 -22.59
CA LEU A 107 -10.30 8.45 -23.63
C LEU A 107 -9.77 8.75 -25.05
N ARG A 108 -9.23 9.95 -25.28
CA ARG A 108 -8.61 10.31 -26.57
C ARG A 108 -7.31 9.56 -26.82
N ILE A 109 -6.46 9.37 -25.81
CA ILE A 109 -5.16 8.71 -25.94
C ILE A 109 -5.18 7.21 -25.65
N GLN A 110 -6.37 6.59 -25.55
CA GLN A 110 -6.54 5.15 -25.31
C GLN A 110 -5.84 4.24 -26.33
N ARG A 111 -5.46 4.77 -27.50
CA ARG A 111 -4.67 4.05 -28.50
C ARG A 111 -3.19 3.92 -28.13
N VAL A 112 -2.70 4.77 -27.23
CA VAL A 112 -1.29 4.82 -26.77
C VAL A 112 -1.13 4.15 -25.42
N ILE A 113 -2.09 4.34 -24.52
CA ILE A 113 -2.06 3.74 -23.17
C ILE A 113 -2.65 2.32 -23.22
N PRO A 114 -2.03 1.33 -22.54
CA PRO A 114 -2.63 0.02 -22.38
C PRO A 114 -4.06 0.10 -21.83
N TYR A 115 -5.01 -0.59 -22.47
CA TYR A 115 -6.44 -0.50 -22.17
C TYR A 115 -6.77 -0.65 -20.67
N ASN A 116 -6.12 -1.61 -20.00
CA ASN A 116 -6.34 -1.86 -18.57
C ASN A 116 -5.95 -0.66 -17.69
N ILE A 117 -4.86 0.03 -18.05
CA ILE A 117 -4.40 1.23 -17.32
C ILE A 117 -5.36 2.38 -17.57
N ALA A 118 -5.77 2.59 -18.83
CA ALA A 118 -6.73 3.63 -19.18
C ALA A 118 -8.09 3.43 -18.47
N MET A 119 -8.60 2.19 -18.42
CA MET A 119 -9.83 1.85 -17.70
C MET A 119 -9.71 2.14 -16.20
N TRP A 120 -8.62 1.71 -15.55
CA TRP A 120 -8.37 1.97 -14.13
C TRP A 120 -8.31 3.46 -13.82
N LEU A 121 -7.58 4.24 -14.62
CA LEU A 121 -7.48 5.69 -14.43
C LEU A 121 -8.85 6.38 -14.58
N ASN A 122 -9.62 6.02 -15.61
CA ASN A 122 -10.96 6.57 -15.82
C ASN A 122 -11.91 6.20 -14.66
N PHE A 123 -11.83 4.96 -14.17
CA PHE A 123 -12.62 4.51 -13.03
C PHE A 123 -12.33 5.35 -11.77
N PHE A 124 -11.05 5.61 -11.48
CA PHE A 124 -10.67 6.47 -10.34
C PHE A 124 -11.14 7.91 -10.49
N ILE A 125 -11.01 8.48 -11.69
CA ILE A 125 -11.48 9.85 -11.95
C ILE A 125 -13.00 9.93 -11.77
N LEU A 126 -13.75 8.93 -12.24
CA LEU A 126 -15.20 8.87 -12.06
C LEU A 126 -15.59 8.80 -10.58
N ILE A 127 -14.94 7.93 -9.79
CA ILE A 127 -15.19 7.88 -8.34
C ILE A 127 -14.90 9.23 -7.68
N PHE A 128 -13.79 9.87 -8.07
CA PHE A 128 -13.42 11.17 -7.53
C PHE A 128 -14.45 12.25 -7.87
N ILE A 129 -14.94 12.29 -9.12
CA ILE A 129 -16.00 13.23 -9.54
C ILE A 129 -17.31 12.95 -8.78
N VAL A 130 -17.72 11.69 -8.65
CA VAL A 130 -18.94 11.33 -7.90
C VAL A 130 -18.83 11.77 -6.44
N PHE A 131 -17.66 11.58 -5.82
CA PHE A 131 -17.40 12.05 -4.46
C PHE A 131 -17.47 13.57 -4.34
N LEU A 132 -16.89 14.30 -5.30
CA LEU A 132 -16.95 15.76 -5.35
C LEU A 132 -18.41 16.25 -5.48
N LEU A 133 -19.19 15.64 -6.37
CA LEU A 133 -20.60 15.95 -6.53
C LEU A 133 -21.38 15.71 -5.23
N TYR A 134 -21.09 14.62 -4.51
CA TYR A 134 -21.66 14.39 -3.19
C TYR A 134 -21.35 15.55 -2.22
N PHE A 135 -20.13 16.06 -2.16
CA PHE A 135 -19.80 17.18 -1.27
C PHE A 135 -20.41 18.52 -1.69
N ILE A 136 -20.69 18.72 -2.98
CA ILE A 136 -21.43 19.89 -3.46
C ILE A 136 -22.89 19.85 -3.00
N PHE A 137 -23.58 18.72 -3.22
CA PHE A 137 -25.03 18.62 -2.99
C PHE A 137 -25.41 18.17 -1.56
N LEU A 138 -24.62 17.29 -0.97
CA LEU A 138 -24.92 16.56 0.27
C LEU A 138 -23.78 16.65 1.30
N GLY A 139 -22.80 17.55 1.12
CA GLY A 139 -21.62 17.63 2.00
C GLY A 139 -21.96 17.86 3.48
N GLY A 140 -23.06 18.55 3.78
CA GLY A 140 -23.56 18.74 5.15
C GLY A 140 -24.13 17.48 5.81
N GLN A 141 -24.39 16.42 5.03
CA GLN A 141 -24.85 15.12 5.52
C GLN A 141 -23.70 14.12 5.70
N PHE A 142 -22.45 14.55 5.50
CA PHE A 142 -21.30 13.67 5.66
C PHE A 142 -21.19 13.24 7.13
N PRO A 143 -21.24 11.92 7.42
CA PRO A 143 -21.46 11.44 8.78
C PRO A 143 -20.20 11.49 9.65
N TYR A 144 -19.04 11.81 9.08
CA TYR A 144 -17.75 11.77 9.79
C TYR A 144 -17.16 13.17 9.98
N SER A 145 -16.70 13.42 11.20
CA SER A 145 -15.77 14.51 11.51
C SER A 145 -14.36 14.23 10.97
N PHE A 146 -13.47 15.23 11.00
CA PHE A 146 -12.08 15.05 10.56
C PHE A 146 -11.37 13.97 11.36
N ILE A 147 -11.59 13.95 12.67
CA ILE A 147 -11.01 12.96 13.57
C ILE A 147 -11.47 11.56 13.19
N GLU A 148 -12.77 11.37 13.00
CA GLU A 148 -13.34 10.05 12.70
C GLU A 148 -12.87 9.54 11.33
N TYR A 149 -12.82 10.42 10.32
CA TYR A 149 -12.26 10.09 9.02
C TYR A 149 -10.78 9.69 9.13
N PHE A 150 -9.98 10.47 9.87
CA PHE A 150 -8.54 10.28 9.95
C PHE A 150 -8.16 9.08 10.83
N GLU A 151 -8.95 8.80 11.85
CA GLU A 151 -8.92 7.56 12.63
C GLU A 151 -9.22 6.35 11.74
N LEU A 152 -10.30 6.41 10.95
CA LEU A 152 -10.64 5.32 10.02
C LEU A 152 -9.51 5.10 9.00
N TYR A 153 -8.98 6.18 8.43
CA TYR A 153 -7.87 6.14 7.49
C TYR A 153 -6.62 5.51 8.11
N THR A 154 -6.23 5.95 9.32
CA THR A 154 -5.05 5.45 10.02
C THR A 154 -5.22 3.99 10.45
N THR A 155 -6.43 3.61 10.86
CA THR A 155 -6.79 2.22 11.20
C THR A 155 -6.68 1.33 9.98
N ALA A 156 -7.25 1.73 8.84
CA ALA A 156 -7.15 1.01 7.59
C ALA A 156 -5.69 0.90 7.12
N HIS A 157 -4.92 1.98 7.26
CA HIS A 157 -3.50 2.03 6.93
C HIS A 157 -2.67 1.03 7.76
N ILE A 158 -2.79 1.05 9.09
CA ILE A 158 -2.07 0.13 9.98
C ILE A 158 -2.52 -1.32 9.73
N GLY A 159 -3.81 -1.54 9.50
CA GLY A 159 -4.34 -2.86 9.13
C GLY A 159 -3.73 -3.38 7.84
N LEU A 160 -3.72 -2.57 6.78
CA LEU A 160 -3.09 -2.93 5.50
C LEU A 160 -1.59 -3.18 5.64
N MET A 161 -0.87 -2.35 6.40
CA MET A 161 0.54 -2.56 6.71
C MET A 161 0.79 -3.95 7.30
N PHE A 162 0.00 -4.33 8.30
CA PHE A 162 0.11 -5.64 8.93
C PHE A 162 -0.17 -6.77 7.92
N PHE A 163 -1.29 -6.71 7.19
CA PHE A 163 -1.63 -7.73 6.19
C PHE A 163 -0.57 -7.85 5.09
N SER A 164 -0.08 -6.74 4.54
CA SER A 164 0.96 -6.72 3.52
C SER A 164 2.25 -7.35 4.01
N PHE A 165 2.66 -7.06 5.24
CA PHE A 165 3.86 -7.68 5.81
C PHE A 165 3.68 -9.19 6.07
N VAL A 166 2.53 -9.62 6.58
CA VAL A 166 2.25 -11.06 6.80
C VAL A 166 2.23 -11.84 5.49
N ILE A 167 1.59 -11.29 4.45
CA ILE A 167 1.58 -11.90 3.10
C ILE A 167 3.01 -11.98 2.57
N THR A 168 3.79 -10.91 2.71
CA THR A 168 5.19 -10.88 2.26
C THR A 168 6.06 -11.89 3.02
N ALA A 169 5.93 -11.96 4.35
CA ALA A 169 6.64 -12.93 5.19
C ALA A 169 6.33 -14.37 4.76
N SER A 170 5.06 -14.67 4.49
CA SER A 170 4.61 -15.97 4.00
C SER A 170 5.21 -16.30 2.64
N ALA A 171 5.17 -15.34 1.72
CA ALA A 171 5.64 -15.51 0.36
C ALA A 171 7.18 -15.68 0.30
N VAL A 172 7.91 -14.93 1.12
CA VAL A 172 9.38 -15.03 1.25
C VAL A 172 9.80 -16.34 1.90
N ALA A 173 9.07 -16.84 2.91
CA ALA A 173 9.34 -18.14 3.53
C ALA A 173 9.15 -19.31 2.55
N LEU A 174 8.17 -19.23 1.64
CA LEU A 174 7.96 -20.24 0.60
C LEU A 174 9.04 -20.22 -0.50
N THR A 175 9.75 -19.11 -0.63
CA THR A 175 10.73 -18.95 -1.70
C THR A 175 12.03 -19.66 -1.30
N PRO A 176 12.55 -20.61 -2.10
CA PRO A 176 13.90 -21.11 -1.90
C PRO A 176 14.81 -19.93 -2.24
N ALA A 177 15.51 -19.37 -1.26
CA ALA A 177 16.44 -18.26 -1.45
C ALA A 177 17.39 -18.21 -0.25
N ALA A 178 18.58 -17.66 -0.44
CA ALA A 178 19.51 -17.48 0.66
C ALA A 178 18.89 -16.56 1.74
N TYR A 179 19.09 -16.90 3.02
CA TYR A 179 18.50 -16.17 4.15
C TYR A 179 18.79 -14.66 4.12
N TRP A 180 20.00 -14.27 3.69
CA TRP A 180 20.37 -12.86 3.59
C TRP A 180 19.52 -12.12 2.55
N MET A 181 19.18 -12.75 1.42
CA MET A 181 18.31 -12.15 0.41
C MET A 181 16.90 -11.97 0.96
N LYS A 182 16.35 -13.01 1.61
CA LYS A 182 15.04 -12.97 2.25
C LYS A 182 14.97 -11.83 3.28
N GLY A 183 15.95 -11.77 4.17
CA GLY A 183 16.05 -10.73 5.21
C GLY A 183 16.20 -9.34 4.62
N MET A 184 17.07 -9.16 3.62
CA MET A 184 17.25 -7.85 2.96
C MET A 184 15.98 -7.39 2.24
N THR A 185 15.27 -8.29 1.57
CA THR A 185 13.98 -7.99 0.95
C THR A 185 12.94 -7.53 1.97
N LEU A 186 12.83 -8.22 3.12
CA LEU A 186 11.92 -7.82 4.19
C LEU A 186 12.30 -6.46 4.77
N VAL A 187 13.58 -6.24 5.11
CA VAL A 187 14.06 -4.96 5.67
C VAL A 187 13.81 -3.80 4.69
N LEU A 188 14.09 -3.97 3.41
CA LEU A 188 13.86 -2.95 2.39
C LEU A 188 12.38 -2.66 2.21
N LEU A 189 11.53 -3.69 2.14
CA LEU A 189 10.08 -3.52 2.00
C LEU A 189 9.47 -2.83 3.22
N VAL A 190 9.85 -3.27 4.42
CA VAL A 190 9.36 -2.68 5.67
C VAL A 190 9.84 -1.24 5.82
N GLY A 191 11.13 -0.99 5.59
CA GLY A 191 11.71 0.35 5.68
C GLY A 191 11.10 1.31 4.66
N TYR A 192 10.96 0.88 3.40
CA TYR A 192 10.27 1.64 2.37
C TYR A 192 8.84 1.97 2.80
N TYR A 193 8.08 0.96 3.24
CA TYR A 193 6.69 1.16 3.60
C TYR A 193 6.55 2.13 4.77
N MET A 194 7.34 1.97 5.83
CA MET A 194 7.33 2.89 6.97
C MET A 194 7.62 4.33 6.53
N PHE A 195 8.67 4.55 5.76
CA PHE A 195 9.05 5.88 5.29
C PHE A 195 7.97 6.49 4.38
N TYR A 196 7.54 5.75 3.36
CA TYR A 196 6.51 6.18 2.42
C TYR A 196 5.19 6.50 3.13
N SER A 197 4.84 5.73 4.16
CA SER A 197 3.65 5.96 4.97
C SER A 197 3.70 7.27 5.75
N LEU A 198 4.86 7.65 6.29
CA LEU A 198 5.03 8.94 6.97
C LEU A 198 4.94 10.11 5.99
N VAL A 199 5.58 9.99 4.83
CA VAL A 199 5.48 10.99 3.75
C VAL A 199 4.03 11.16 3.31
N ARG A 200 3.33 10.05 3.09
CA ARG A 200 1.91 10.06 2.75
C ARG A 200 1.08 10.67 3.87
N TYR A 201 1.30 10.30 5.12
CA TYR A 201 0.59 10.90 6.26
C TYR A 201 0.75 12.43 6.28
N ALA A 202 1.98 12.94 6.09
CA ALA A 202 2.21 14.38 5.97
C ALA A 202 1.46 15.01 4.79
N LEU A 203 1.51 14.37 3.61
CA LEU A 203 0.76 14.84 2.44
C LEU A 203 -0.75 14.86 2.71
N VAL A 204 -1.30 13.83 3.35
CA VAL A 204 -2.71 13.77 3.71
C VAL A 204 -3.06 14.95 4.60
N VAL A 205 -2.30 15.16 5.68
CA VAL A 205 -2.54 16.25 6.62
C VAL A 205 -2.45 17.62 5.93
N LEU A 206 -1.45 17.86 5.08
CA LEU A 206 -1.30 19.12 4.33
C LEU A 206 -2.44 19.34 3.35
N LEU A 207 -2.76 18.33 2.55
CA LEU A 207 -3.83 18.39 1.57
C LEU A 207 -5.18 18.63 2.25
N THR A 208 -5.45 18.00 3.41
CA THR A 208 -6.69 18.25 4.14
C THR A 208 -6.72 19.64 4.79
N SER A 209 -5.58 20.14 5.30
CA SER A 209 -5.51 21.50 5.86
C SER A 209 -5.75 22.61 4.84
N GLN A 210 -5.41 22.38 3.56
CA GLN A 210 -5.45 23.41 2.52
C GLN A 210 -6.55 23.21 1.47
N LEU A 211 -6.84 21.96 1.08
CA LEU A 211 -7.68 21.61 -0.07
C LEU A 211 -8.98 20.88 0.30
N SER A 212 -9.32 20.79 1.59
CA SER A 212 -10.54 20.15 2.12
C SER A 212 -10.50 18.63 2.23
N ILE A 213 -11.55 18.08 2.87
CA ILE A 213 -11.87 16.64 2.91
C ILE A 213 -12.09 16.05 1.52
N VAL A 214 -12.26 16.89 0.50
CA VAL A 214 -12.44 16.45 -0.88
C VAL A 214 -11.33 15.54 -1.37
N MET A 215 -10.12 15.65 -0.82
CA MET A 215 -9.01 14.76 -1.17
C MET A 215 -9.11 13.36 -0.53
N ALA A 216 -10.07 13.12 0.35
CA ALA A 216 -10.27 11.87 1.07
C ALA A 216 -10.30 10.59 0.19
N PRO A 217 -10.96 10.56 -0.99
CA PRO A 217 -10.96 9.38 -1.83
C PRO A 217 -9.58 9.13 -2.40
N ILE A 218 -8.90 10.18 -2.86
CA ILE A 218 -7.52 10.07 -3.37
C ILE A 218 -6.63 9.49 -2.28
N MET A 219 -6.79 9.96 -1.04
CA MET A 219 -6.03 9.47 0.10
C MET A 219 -6.28 7.97 0.36
N PHE A 220 -7.53 7.50 0.34
CA PHE A 220 -7.83 6.06 0.41
C PHE A 220 -7.27 5.29 -0.78
N PHE A 221 -7.30 5.85 -2.00
CA PHE A 221 -6.75 5.20 -3.18
C PHE A 221 -5.24 5.06 -3.15
N THR A 222 -4.52 5.99 -2.52
CA THR A 222 -3.07 5.83 -2.34
C THR A 222 -2.70 4.59 -1.52
N LEU A 223 -3.60 4.04 -0.70
CA LEU A 223 -3.38 2.76 -0.01
C LEU A 223 -3.32 1.58 -1.00
N TYR A 224 -4.02 1.65 -2.14
CA TYR A 224 -3.94 0.63 -3.18
C TYR A 224 -2.61 0.67 -3.95
N LEU A 225 -1.97 1.84 -4.03
CA LEU A 225 -0.63 1.93 -4.61
C LEU A 225 0.39 1.15 -3.79
N ASP A 226 0.22 1.08 -2.48
CA ASP A 226 1.07 0.24 -1.62
C ASP A 226 0.96 -1.23 -2.02
N PHE A 227 -0.26 -1.71 -2.26
CA PHE A 227 -0.48 -3.08 -2.68
C PHE A 227 0.25 -3.38 -4.00
N ILE A 228 0.13 -2.49 -5.00
CA ILE A 228 0.83 -2.61 -6.28
C ILE A 228 2.34 -2.65 -6.06
N PHE A 229 2.86 -1.79 -5.17
CA PHE A 229 4.28 -1.75 -4.85
C PHE A 229 4.74 -3.07 -4.21
N PHE A 230 4.02 -3.59 -3.21
CA PHE A 230 4.36 -4.88 -2.59
C PHE A 230 4.38 -6.02 -3.59
N VAL A 231 3.35 -6.12 -4.43
CA VAL A 231 3.26 -7.16 -5.46
C VAL A 231 4.42 -7.03 -6.45
N SER A 232 4.76 -5.81 -6.86
CA SER A 232 5.86 -5.55 -7.79
C SER A 232 7.22 -5.89 -7.19
N ALA A 233 7.47 -5.47 -5.95
CA ALA A 233 8.69 -5.76 -5.22
C ALA A 233 8.88 -7.25 -4.95
N TYR A 234 7.81 -7.95 -4.57
CA TYR A 234 7.82 -9.41 -4.42
C TYR A 234 8.07 -10.12 -5.76
N SER A 235 7.42 -9.67 -6.84
CA SER A 235 7.65 -10.21 -8.19
C SER A 235 9.10 -10.05 -8.63
N TYR A 236 9.72 -8.91 -8.33
CA TYR A 236 11.13 -8.67 -8.59
C TYR A 236 12.04 -9.59 -7.74
N PHE A 237 11.73 -9.77 -6.46
CA PHE A 237 12.44 -10.70 -5.59
C PHE A 237 12.37 -12.14 -6.11
N LEU A 238 11.20 -12.61 -6.53
CA LEU A 238 11.03 -13.92 -7.16
C LEU A 238 11.85 -14.06 -8.44
N TYR A 239 11.82 -13.06 -9.31
CA TYR A 239 12.61 -13.06 -10.54
C TYR A 239 14.12 -13.16 -10.25
N LYS A 240 14.65 -12.35 -9.32
CA LYS A 240 16.07 -12.39 -8.95
C LYS A 240 16.45 -13.72 -8.31
N SER A 241 15.59 -14.25 -7.44
CA SER A 241 15.78 -15.57 -6.85
C SER A 241 15.84 -16.63 -7.95
N ALA A 242 14.85 -16.67 -8.85
CA ALA A 242 14.82 -17.64 -9.95
C ALA A 242 16.06 -17.60 -10.85
N VAL A 243 16.57 -16.41 -11.19
CA VAL A 243 17.81 -16.24 -11.98
C VAL A 243 19.03 -16.81 -11.24
N LEU A 244 19.11 -16.64 -9.92
CA LEU A 244 20.19 -17.19 -9.11
C LEU A 244 20.08 -18.72 -8.97
N PHE A 245 18.86 -19.27 -8.88
CA PHE A 245 18.64 -20.72 -8.86
C PHE A 245 18.92 -21.42 -10.18
N GLN A 246 18.77 -20.74 -11.32
CA GLN A 246 19.20 -21.29 -12.62
C GLN A 246 20.70 -21.55 -12.70
N LYS A 247 21.50 -20.98 -11.79
CA LYS A 247 22.96 -21.20 -11.71
C LYS A 247 23.35 -22.34 -10.76
N LYS A 248 22.39 -22.94 -10.03
CA LYS A 248 22.63 -24.04 -9.10
C LYS A 248 21.77 -25.25 -9.53
N ASP A 249 22.34 -26.12 -10.36
CA ASP A 249 21.67 -27.32 -10.87
C ASP A 249 21.41 -28.38 -9.77
N GLU A 250 22.08 -28.29 -8.62
CA GLU A 250 22.15 -29.38 -7.63
C GLU A 250 20.89 -29.58 -6.76
N GLU A 251 19.95 -28.62 -6.73
CA GLU A 251 18.76 -28.71 -5.85
C GLU A 251 17.48 -29.23 -6.56
N TRP A 252 17.54 -29.50 -7.86
CA TRP A 252 16.37 -29.94 -8.64
C TRP A 252 16.44 -31.45 -8.92
N LYS A 253 15.74 -32.26 -8.11
CA LYS A 253 15.45 -33.66 -8.49
C LYS A 253 14.09 -33.74 -9.19
N TRP A 254 14.08 -34.41 -10.35
CA TRP A 254 12.88 -34.83 -11.08
C TRP A 254 11.99 -35.74 -10.23
#